data_AF-A0A6L5PFE7-F1
#
_entry.id   AF-A0A6L5PFE7-F1
#
_cell.length_a   1.000
_cell.length_b   1.000
_cell.length_c   1.000
_cell.angle_alpha   90.00
_cell.angle_beta   90.00
_cell.angle_gamma   90.00
#
_symmetry.space_group_name_H-M   'P 1'
#
loop_
_entity.id
_entity.type
_entity.pdbx_description
1 polymer ?
#
loop_
_entity_poly.entity_id
_entity_poly.type
_entity_poly.pdbx_seq_one_letter_code
_entity_poly.pdbx_strand_id
1 'polypeptide(L)'
;MTDASQIAITGSWVATGIGFGLWLYGWFGAKAPIKRQRLHDCGIALVFSAILVRVVTQDRPLGVFEWALFFIGPLFIAAALWRLARTS
;
A
#
# COMPACT_ATOMS: atom_id res chain seq x y z
N MET A 1 -27.00 -9.25 1.04
CA MET A 1 -25.87 -9.67 0.20
C MET A 1 -24.81 -8.59 0.32
N THR A 2 -23.67 -8.86 0.96
CA THR A 2 -22.56 -7.90 1.01
C THR A 2 -22.00 -7.74 -0.39
N ASP A 3 -22.06 -6.52 -0.91
CA ASP A 3 -21.45 -6.18 -2.19
C ASP A 3 -19.92 -6.36 -2.08
N ALA A 4 -19.33 -7.09 -3.03
CA ALA A 4 -17.89 -7.34 -3.07
C ALA A 4 -17.10 -6.01 -3.13
N SER A 5 -17.68 -4.97 -3.73
CA SER A 5 -17.12 -3.62 -3.77
C SER A 5 -16.95 -3.03 -2.37
N GLN A 6 -17.97 -3.15 -1.51
CA GLN A 6 -17.92 -2.64 -0.13
C GLN A 6 -16.88 -3.37 0.72
N ILE A 7 -16.74 -4.68 0.54
CA ILE A 7 -15.71 -5.47 1.22
C ILE A 7 -14.31 -5.00 0.80
N ALA A 8 -14.09 -4.82 -0.50
CA ALA A 8 -12.81 -4.34 -1.04
C ALA A 8 -12.46 -2.94 -0.52
N ILE A 9 -13.43 -2.02 -0.51
CA ILE A 9 -13.25 -0.65 -0.01
C ILE A 9 -12.93 -0.68 1.49
N THR A 10 -13.68 -1.44 2.28
CA THR A 10 -13.43 -1.56 3.73
C THR A 10 -12.04 -2.14 4.01
N GLY A 11 -11.69 -3.23 3.33
CA GLY A 11 -10.36 -3.84 3.42
C GLY A 11 -9.25 -2.88 3.02
N SER A 12 -9.48 -2.02 2.02
CA SER A 12 -8.51 -1.01 1.61
C SER A 12 -8.22 0.00 2.74
N TRP A 13 -9.23 0.43 3.49
CA TRP A 13 -9.03 1.37 4.60
C TRP A 13 -8.26 0.72 5.74
N VAL A 14 -8.57 -0.54 6.08
CA VAL A 14 -7.80 -1.32 7.06
C VAL A 14 -6.34 -1.46 6.62
N ALA A 15 -6.11 -1.88 5.37
CA ALA A 15 -4.76 -2.00 4.81
C ALA A 15 -4.00 -0.67 4.79
N THR A 16 -4.69 0.46 4.61
CA THR A 16 -4.09 1.80 4.67
C THR A 16 -3.66 2.13 6.09
N GLY A 17 -4.51 1.89 7.08
CA GLY A 17 -4.19 2.11 8.49
C GLY A 17 -2.99 1.27 8.94
N ILE A 18 -3.00 -0.03 8.60
CA ILE A 18 -1.89 -0.95 8.93
C ILE A 18 -0.62 -0.53 8.19
N GLY A 19 -0.69 -0.32 6.88
CA GLY A 19 0.48 0.00 6.06
C GLY A 19 1.13 1.33 6.47
N PHE A 20 0.32 2.36 6.70
CA PHE A 20 0.81 3.64 7.21
C PHE A 20 1.38 3.52 8.62
N GLY A 21 0.74 2.73 9.50
CA GLY A 21 1.24 2.45 10.84
C GLY A 21 2.61 1.75 10.84
N LEU A 22 2.81 0.77 9.95
CA LEU A 22 4.11 0.09 9.78
C LEU A 22 5.19 1.05 9.27
N TRP A 23 4.84 1.89 8.29
CA TRP A 23 5.75 2.91 7.76
C TRP A 23 6.15 3.90 8.85
N LEU A 24 5.19 4.40 9.63
CA LEU A 24 5.44 5.32 10.75
C LEU A 24 6.29 4.66 11.84
N TYR A 25 5.97 3.41 12.21
CA TYR A 25 6.72 2.66 13.20
C TYR A 25 8.16 2.37 12.74
N GLY A 26 8.40 2.20 11.43
CA GLY A 26 9.76 2.07 10.89
C GLY A 26 10.63 3.29 11.20
N TRP A 27 10.07 4.51 11.16
CA TRP A 27 10.79 5.73 11.50
C TRP A 27 11.14 5.86 12.99
N PHE A 28 10.20 5.55 13.87
CA PHE A 28 10.35 5.83 15.31
C PHE A 28 10.75 4.62 16.16
N GLY A 29 10.38 3.40 15.75
CA GLY A 29 10.50 2.19 16.56
C GLY A 29 11.62 1.24 16.16
N ALA A 30 12.11 1.30 14.92
CA ALA A 30 13.10 0.34 14.41
C ALA A 30 14.53 0.90 14.41
N LYS A 31 15.34 0.46 15.39
CA LYS A 31 16.77 0.85 15.49
C LYS A 31 17.67 0.15 14.47
N ALA A 32 17.36 -1.10 14.11
CA ALA A 32 18.14 -1.86 13.15
C ALA A 32 17.78 -1.45 11.71
N PRO A 33 18.76 -1.06 10.86
CA PRO A 33 18.48 -0.54 9.51
C PRO A 33 17.68 -1.49 8.62
N ILE A 34 18.00 -2.78 8.66
CA ILE A 34 17.31 -3.81 7.86
C ILE A 34 15.86 -3.99 8.33
N LYS A 35 15.63 -4.01 9.65
CA LYS A 35 14.28 -4.13 10.21
C LYS A 35 13.41 -2.92 9.83
N ARG A 36 13.97 -1.71 9.88
CA ARG A 36 13.31 -0.49 9.41
C ARG A 36 12.95 -0.59 7.93
N GLN A 37 13.88 -1.01 7.09
CA GLN A 37 13.64 -1.16 5.65
C GLN A 37 12.50 -2.15 5.36
N ARG A 38 12.49 -3.32 6.01
CA ARG A 38 11.41 -4.32 5.88
C ARG A 38 10.04 -3.75 6.27
N LEU A 39 9.97 -2.97 7.35
CA LEU A 39 8.72 -2.32 7.80
C LEU A 39 8.22 -1.28 6.81
N HIS A 40 9.12 -0.46 6.26
CA HIS A 40 8.77 0.51 5.21
C HIS A 40 8.30 -0.18 3.94
N ASP A 41 8.98 -1.24 3.49
CA ASP A 41 8.60 -1.97 2.28
C ASP A 41 7.24 -2.67 2.44
N CYS A 42 6.98 -3.28 3.60
CA CYS A 42 5.66 -3.84 3.90
C CYS A 42 4.58 -2.75 3.95
N GLY A 43 4.87 -1.62 4.61
CA GLY A 43 3.96 -0.47 4.67
C GLY A 43 3.63 0.10 3.30
N ILE A 44 4.63 0.31 2.45
CA ILE A 44 4.48 0.77 1.06
C ILE A 44 3.61 -0.19 0.27
N ALA A 45 3.89 -1.50 0.32
CA ALA A 45 3.10 -2.49 -0.42
C ALA A 45 1.61 -2.45 -0.03
N LEU A 46 1.30 -2.37 1.27
CA LEU A 46 -0.08 -2.29 1.76
C LEU A 46 -0.78 -0.99 1.37
N VAL A 47 -0.12 0.16 1.55
CA VAL A 47 -0.70 1.47 1.26
C VAL A 47 -1.00 1.62 -0.23
N PHE A 48 -0.05 1.29 -1.11
CA PHE A 48 -0.26 1.42 -2.55
C PHE A 48 -1.27 0.41 -3.07
N SER A 49 -1.30 -0.83 -2.55
CA SER A 49 -2.34 -1.80 -2.91
C SER A 49 -3.73 -1.30 -2.52
N ALA A 50 -3.87 -0.72 -1.33
CA ALA A 50 -5.13 -0.14 -0.88
C ALA A 50 -5.56 1.07 -1.72
N ILE A 51 -4.62 1.92 -2.12
CA ILE A 51 -4.89 3.04 -3.03
C ILE A 51 -5.40 2.51 -4.37
N LEU A 52 -4.74 1.49 -4.95
CA LEU A 52 -5.16 0.89 -6.21
C LEU A 52 -6.57 0.33 -6.14
N VAL A 53 -6.93 -0.37 -5.05
CA VAL A 53 -8.31 -0.84 -4.83
C VAL A 53 -9.29 0.34 -4.93
N ARG A 54 -9.07 1.42 -4.19
CA ARG A 54 -9.97 2.59 -4.25
C ARG A 54 -9.96 3.30 -5.60
N VAL A 55 -8.84 3.23 -6.33
CA VAL A 55 -8.73 3.79 -7.68
C VAL A 55 -9.56 2.98 -8.69
N VAL A 56 -9.59 1.65 -8.57
CA VAL A 56 -10.32 0.81 -9.54
C VAL A 56 -11.81 0.60 -9.18
N THR A 57 -12.19 0.80 -7.91
CA THR A 57 -13.59 0.66 -7.46
C THR A 57 -14.39 1.95 -7.54
N GLN A 58 -13.84 3.02 -8.10
CA GLN A 58 -14.57 4.29 -8.20
C GLN A 58 -15.47 4.31 -9.45
N ASP A 59 -16.73 4.72 -9.27
CA ASP A 59 -17.72 4.79 -10.37
C ASP A 59 -17.66 6.13 -11.15
N ARG A 60 -16.47 6.74 -11.22
CA ARG A 60 -16.25 8.01 -11.92
C ARG A 60 -15.01 7.95 -12.80
N PRO A 61 -14.91 8.83 -13.82
CA PRO A 61 -13.68 8.96 -14.59
C PRO A 61 -12.47 9.27 -13.70
N LEU A 62 -11.35 8.62 -14.01
CA LEU A 62 -10.08 8.84 -13.33
C LEU A 62 -9.53 10.23 -13.70
N GLY A 63 -9.17 11.01 -12.68
CA GLY A 63 -8.39 12.21 -12.86
C GLY A 63 -6.92 11.91 -13.14
N VAL A 64 -6.14 12.96 -13.37
CA VAL A 64 -4.71 12.87 -13.70
C VAL A 64 -3.92 12.18 -12.57
N PHE A 65 -4.26 12.44 -11.31
CA PHE A 65 -3.58 11.85 -10.16
C PHE A 65 -3.90 10.36 -9.99
N GLU A 66 -5.15 9.95 -10.20
CA GLU A 66 -5.53 8.55 -10.15
C GLU A 66 -4.87 7.76 -11.27
N TRP A 67 -4.78 8.34 -12.47
CA TRP A 67 -4.00 7.76 -13.56
C TRP A 67 -2.52 7.61 -13.21
N ALA A 68 -1.91 8.65 -12.63
CA ALA A 68 -0.53 8.57 -12.18
C ALA A 68 -0.35 7.45 -11.13
N LEU A 69 -1.21 7.39 -10.12
CA LEU A 69 -1.18 6.35 -9.08
C LEU A 69 -1.45 4.94 -9.63
N PHE A 70 -2.29 4.81 -10.66
CA PHE A 70 -2.58 3.54 -11.32
C PHE A 70 -1.32 2.91 -11.93
N PHE A 71 -0.45 3.73 -12.54
CA PHE A 71 0.81 3.26 -13.13
C PHE A 71 1.98 3.22 -12.13
N ILE A 72 2.08 4.24 -11.28
CA ILE A 72 3.19 4.38 -10.34
C ILE A 72 3.04 3.41 -9.16
N GLY A 73 1.81 3.18 -8.68
CA GLY A 73 1.54 2.30 -7.55
C GLY A 73 2.12 0.89 -7.71
N PRO A 74 1.86 0.18 -8.82
CA PRO A 74 2.45 -1.13 -9.10
C PRO A 74 3.99 -1.13 -9.10
N LEU A 75 4.63 -0.05 -9.58
CA LEU A 75 6.09 0.06 -9.57
C LEU A 75 6.65 0.13 -8.13
N PHE A 76 6.01 0.91 -7.25
CA PHE A 76 6.40 0.98 -5.84
C PHE A 76 6.16 -0.35 -5.11
N ILE A 77 5.04 -1.02 -5.40
CA ILE A 77 4.74 -2.34 -4.84
C ILE A 77 5.80 -3.35 -5.29
N ALA A 78 6.09 -3.43 -6.59
CA ALA A 78 7.10 -4.34 -7.13
C ALA A 78 8.48 -4.09 -6.53
N ALA A 79 8.89 -2.83 -6.43
CA ALA A 79 10.17 -2.45 -5.82
C ALA A 79 10.24 -2.82 -4.33
N ALA A 80 9.14 -2.64 -3.59
CA ALA A 80 9.04 -3.01 -2.18
C ALA A 80 9.12 -4.53 -1.99
N LEU A 81 8.38 -5.30 -2.77
CA LEU A 81 8.40 -6.77 -2.74
C LEU A 81 9.78 -7.32 -3.11
N TRP A 82 10.44 -6.72 -4.11
CA TRP A 82 11.80 -7.08 -4.51
C TRP A 82 12.82 -6.85 -3.40
N ARG A 83 12.73 -5.72 -2.68
CA ARG A 83 13.59 -5.48 -1.50
C ARG A 83 13.27 -6.46 -0.38
N LEU A 84 11.99 -6.69 -0.09
CA LEU A 84 11.55 -7.60 0.95
C LEU A 84 12.05 -9.02 0.70
N ALA A 85 11.98 -9.52 -0.54
CA ALA A 85 12.46 -10.84 -0.92
C ALA A 85 13.99 -11.01 -0.72
N ARG A 86 14.77 -9.93 -0.88
CA ARG A 86 16.23 -9.94 -0.66
C ARG A 86 16.65 -9.66 0.77
N THR A 87 15.72 -9.15 1.57
CA THR A 87 15.87 -8.95 2.99
C THR A 87 14.84 -9.80 3.72
N SER A 88 14.62 -11.06 3.36
CA SER A 88 13.79 -11.98 4.16
C SER A 88 14.70 -12.79 5.06
#